data_AF-A0A4Y7PU27-F1
#
_entry.id   AF-A0A4Y7PU27-F1
#
_cell.length_a   1.000
_cell.length_b   1.000
_cell.length_c   1.000
_cell.angle_alpha   90.00
_cell.angle_beta   90.00
_cell.angle_gamma   90.00
#
_symmetry.space_group_name_H-M   'P 1'
#
loop_
_entity.id
_entity.type
_entity.pdbx_description
1 polymer ?
#
loop_
_entity_poly.entity_id
_entity_poly.type
_entity_poly.pdbx_seq_one_letter_code
_entity_poly.pdbx_strand_id
1 'polypeptide(L)'
;MIARSWASLLQHLVLPDGCNWNILTSHPPSTIKHRLIPVGNLSATGQALEAIVSSRGLEIYQECGSELDPKGPQQGIDMLTFGAGTYEYASVAFLTIVQLVKNTYWANATDLLIHFSEISIEEEKPAMWKKLFEMFTGLTCLKISLHVRIMGNLELGLAQALSIPKKLMDGTSSFLLPKLRILHMRNAKFVKYSNQARTFGRCFQVRKKIAPLQELILVNSSSLSRAILRILKESIEMVEERDEDPTESEIEDLESFNQESSSESDSD
;
A
#
# COMPACT_ATOMS: atom_id res chain seq x y z
N MET A 1 -6.87 -32.74 -2.90
CA MET A 1 -7.68 -32.82 -4.14
C MET A 1 -7.35 -31.59 -4.98
N ILE A 2 -6.93 -31.75 -6.24
CA ILE A 2 -6.38 -30.67 -7.08
C ILE A 2 -7.54 -29.92 -7.77
N ALA A 3 -7.45 -28.60 -7.97
CA ALA A 3 -8.52 -27.78 -8.57
C ALA A 3 -9.09 -28.31 -9.90
N ARG A 4 -8.27 -29.04 -10.69
CA ARG A 4 -8.71 -29.73 -11.93
C ARG A 4 -9.79 -30.79 -11.69
N SER A 5 -9.84 -31.39 -10.51
CA SER A 5 -10.84 -32.42 -10.15
C SER A 5 -12.25 -31.82 -9.95
N TRP A 6 -12.35 -30.53 -9.62
CA TRP A 6 -13.64 -29.85 -9.39
C TRP A 6 -14.28 -29.38 -10.69
N ALA A 7 -13.49 -28.98 -11.67
CA ALA A 7 -13.99 -28.45 -12.94
C ALA A 7 -14.85 -29.47 -13.70
N SER A 8 -14.47 -30.75 -13.69
CA SER A 8 -15.28 -31.81 -14.31
C SER A 8 -16.58 -32.06 -13.53
N LEU A 9 -16.56 -32.04 -12.20
CA LEU A 9 -17.75 -32.20 -11.36
C LEU A 9 -18.75 -31.05 -11.54
N LEU A 10 -18.26 -29.81 -11.65
CA LEU A 10 -19.09 -28.62 -11.85
C LEU A 10 -19.72 -28.56 -13.26
N GLN A 11 -19.06 -29.12 -14.28
CA GLN A 11 -19.60 -29.18 -15.64
C GLN A 11 -20.80 -30.14 -15.79
N HIS A 12 -21.00 -31.07 -14.85
CA HIS A 12 -22.13 -32.01 -14.87
C HIS A 12 -23.34 -31.52 -14.05
N LEU A 13 -23.22 -30.38 -13.36
CA LEU A 13 -24.31 -29.77 -12.61
C LEU A 13 -25.20 -28.96 -13.57
N VAL A 14 -26.27 -29.60 -14.06
CA VAL A 14 -27.37 -28.90 -14.73
C VAL A 14 -28.24 -28.29 -13.63
N LEU A 15 -28.15 -26.98 -13.45
CA LEU A 15 -28.90 -26.25 -12.43
C LEU A 15 -30.06 -25.48 -13.08
N PRO A 16 -31.26 -25.48 -12.45
CA PRO A 16 -32.41 -24.73 -12.94
C PRO A 16 -32.18 -23.21 -12.83
N ASP A 17 -32.68 -22.48 -13.83
CA ASP A 17 -32.58 -21.01 -13.89
C ASP A 17 -33.28 -20.36 -12.69
N GLY A 18 -32.62 -19.38 -12.06
CA GLY A 18 -33.22 -18.52 -11.02
C GLY A 18 -32.76 -18.77 -9.58
N CYS A 19 -31.82 -19.68 -9.32
CA CYS A 19 -31.23 -19.84 -7.99
C CYS A 19 -29.87 -19.13 -7.88
N ASN A 20 -29.74 -18.24 -6.88
CA ASN A 20 -28.45 -17.70 -6.44
C ASN A 20 -27.75 -18.74 -5.56
N TRP A 21 -26.66 -19.32 -6.07
CA TRP A 21 -25.87 -20.30 -5.31
C TRP A 21 -24.58 -19.68 -4.77
N ASN A 22 -24.30 -19.96 -3.51
CA ASN A 22 -23.01 -19.67 -2.87
C ASN A 22 -22.30 -20.99 -2.57
N ILE A 23 -21.10 -21.18 -3.11
CA ILE A 23 -20.25 -22.33 -2.77
C ILE A 23 -19.48 -21.98 -1.49
N LEU A 24 -19.90 -22.55 -0.36
CA LEU A 24 -19.19 -22.45 0.91
C LEU A 24 -18.05 -23.46 0.93
N THR A 25 -16.82 -22.95 0.81
CA THR A 25 -15.60 -23.75 0.97
C THR A 25 -15.11 -23.65 2.40
N SER A 26 -14.80 -24.78 3.04
CA SER A 26 -14.29 -24.84 4.43
C SER A 26 -12.95 -24.14 4.65
N HIS A 27 -12.19 -23.91 3.58
CA HIS A 27 -11.03 -23.03 3.53
C HIS A 27 -11.21 -22.10 2.35
N PRO A 28 -11.02 -20.78 2.49
CA PRO A 28 -11.12 -19.87 1.36
C PRO A 28 -10.12 -20.35 0.31
N PRO A 29 -10.55 -20.70 -0.92
CA PRO A 29 -9.58 -20.79 -2.00
C PRO A 29 -8.93 -19.40 -2.06
N SER A 30 -7.60 -19.36 -2.16
CA SER A 30 -6.89 -18.18 -2.63
C SER A 30 -7.33 -17.93 -4.08
N THR A 31 -8.52 -17.38 -4.25
CA THR A 31 -9.12 -17.13 -5.56
C THR A 31 -8.47 -15.88 -6.15
N ILE A 32 -7.38 -16.12 -6.87
CA ILE A 32 -6.87 -15.26 -7.94
C ILE A 32 -8.00 -15.16 -8.98
N LYS A 33 -8.95 -14.22 -8.81
CA LYS A 33 -10.13 -14.12 -9.70
C LYS A 33 -10.11 -12.94 -10.66
N HIS A 34 -9.24 -11.96 -10.49
CA HIS A 34 -9.20 -10.80 -11.40
C HIS A 34 -7.79 -10.29 -11.67
N ARG A 35 -6.85 -11.17 -12.05
CA ARG A 35 -5.61 -10.70 -12.69
C ARG A 35 -5.94 -10.22 -14.09
N LEU A 36 -6.34 -8.96 -14.22
CA LEU A 36 -6.37 -8.31 -15.52
C LEU A 36 -4.91 -8.18 -15.97
N ILE A 37 -4.59 -8.80 -17.11
CA ILE A 37 -3.32 -8.56 -17.77
C ILE A 37 -3.36 -7.09 -18.18
N PRO A 38 -2.51 -6.25 -17.61
CA PRO A 38 -2.57 -4.82 -17.85
C PRO A 38 -2.26 -4.53 -19.32
N VAL A 39 -3.13 -3.71 -19.91
CA VAL A 39 -3.13 -3.37 -21.33
C VAL A 39 -2.54 -1.97 -21.45
N GLY A 40 -1.22 -1.86 -21.47
CA GLY A 40 -0.54 -0.57 -21.56
C GLY A 40 0.86 -0.69 -22.12
N ASN A 41 1.28 0.29 -22.92
CA ASN A 41 2.60 0.32 -23.54
C ASN A 41 3.68 0.38 -22.44
N LEU A 42 4.41 -0.73 -22.28
CA LEU A 42 5.27 -1.10 -21.15
C LEU A 42 6.55 -0.25 -21.00
N SER A 43 6.64 0.85 -21.75
CA SER A 43 7.77 1.79 -21.80
C SER A 43 7.45 3.19 -21.27
N ALA A 44 6.21 3.44 -20.83
CA ALA A 44 5.79 4.75 -20.36
C ALA A 44 6.36 5.03 -18.96
N THR A 45 7.19 6.06 -18.85
CA THR A 45 7.56 6.73 -17.60
C THR A 45 6.30 7.28 -16.91
N GLY A 46 6.19 7.14 -15.58
CA GLY A 46 5.06 7.68 -14.80
C GLY A 46 3.99 6.67 -14.37
N GLN A 47 4.31 5.38 -14.32
CA GLN A 47 3.38 4.36 -13.82
C GLN A 47 3.31 4.40 -12.30
N ALA A 48 2.10 4.57 -11.76
CA ALA A 48 1.81 4.46 -10.34
C ALA A 48 1.04 3.17 -10.04
N LEU A 49 1.53 2.45 -9.03
CA LEU A 49 0.84 1.31 -8.46
C LEU A 49 0.18 1.76 -7.16
N GLU A 50 -1.12 1.54 -7.03
CA GLU A 50 -1.87 1.84 -5.83
C GLU A 50 -2.37 0.54 -5.19
N ALA A 51 -2.20 0.41 -3.89
CA ALA A 51 -2.66 -0.73 -3.11
C ALA A 51 -3.50 -0.25 -1.94
N ILE A 52 -4.76 -0.69 -1.89
CA ILE A 52 -5.68 -0.43 -0.79
C ILE A 52 -5.79 -1.70 0.04
N VAL A 53 -5.29 -1.65 1.27
CA VAL A 53 -5.37 -2.73 2.24
C VAL A 53 -6.46 -2.37 3.23
N SER A 54 -7.47 -3.23 3.35
CA SER A 54 -8.55 -3.10 4.33
C SER A 54 -8.78 -4.38 5.12
N SER A 55 -9.67 -4.31 6.12
CA SER A 55 -10.19 -5.49 6.80
C SER A 55 -10.93 -6.46 5.86
N ARG A 56 -11.43 -5.96 4.73
CA ARG A 56 -12.19 -6.73 3.72
C ARG A 56 -11.24 -7.41 2.72
N GLY A 57 -10.07 -6.85 2.47
CA GLY A 57 -9.17 -7.37 1.45
C GLY A 57 -8.01 -6.46 1.06
N LEU A 58 -7.29 -6.89 0.04
CA LEU A 58 -6.33 -6.09 -0.70
C LEU A 58 -6.90 -5.84 -2.10
N GLU A 59 -6.96 -4.58 -2.49
CA GLU A 59 -7.26 -4.15 -3.85
C GLU A 59 -6.01 -3.47 -4.42
N ILE A 60 -5.68 -3.78 -5.67
CA ILE A 60 -4.51 -3.20 -6.35
C ILE A 60 -4.96 -2.57 -7.65
N TYR A 61 -4.58 -1.32 -7.85
CA TYR A 61 -4.95 -0.49 -8.99
C TYR A 61 -3.70 0.03 -9.72
N GLN A 62 -3.87 0.25 -11.02
CA GLN A 62 -2.99 1.06 -11.83
C GLN A 62 -3.57 2.47 -11.92
N GLU A 63 -2.80 3.47 -11.50
CA GLU A 63 -3.08 4.85 -11.85
C GLU A 63 -2.42 5.13 -13.21
N CYS A 64 -3.23 5.36 -14.23
CA CYS A 64 -2.77 5.88 -15.51
C CYS A 64 -2.80 7.41 -15.45
N GLY A 65 -1.74 8.01 -14.91
CA GLY A 65 -1.59 9.46 -14.95
C GLY A 65 -1.50 9.94 -16.40
N SER A 66 -2.49 10.70 -16.85
CA SER A 66 -2.33 11.63 -17.99
C SER A 66 -2.15 13.03 -17.41
N GLU A 67 -1.33 13.88 -18.05
CA GLU A 67 -1.12 15.29 -17.62
C GLU A 67 -2.42 16.11 -17.53
N LEU A 68 -3.54 15.59 -18.06
CA LEU A 68 -4.81 16.29 -18.18
C LEU A 68 -5.86 15.88 -17.13
N ASP A 69 -5.64 14.78 -16.40
CA ASP A 69 -6.56 14.34 -15.35
C ASP A 69 -5.79 13.62 -14.22
N PRO A 70 -5.59 14.26 -13.05
CA PRO A 70 -4.94 13.64 -11.90
C PRO A 70 -5.80 12.54 -11.25
N LYS A 71 -7.08 12.39 -11.63
CA LYS A 71 -7.92 11.22 -11.32
C LYS A 71 -8.06 10.33 -12.56
N GLY A 72 -6.95 10.09 -13.27
CA GLY A 72 -6.91 9.21 -14.44
C GLY A 72 -7.56 7.84 -14.12
N PRO A 73 -8.08 7.12 -15.14
CA PRO A 73 -8.87 5.92 -14.89
C PRO A 73 -8.06 4.89 -14.09
N GLN A 74 -8.51 4.58 -12.88
CA GLN A 74 -7.97 3.49 -12.07
C GLN A 74 -8.36 2.16 -12.72
N GLN A 75 -7.36 1.39 -13.16
CA GLN A 75 -7.59 0.04 -13.66
C GLN A 75 -7.27 -0.97 -12.56
N GLY A 76 -8.28 -1.74 -12.12
CA GLY A 76 -8.06 -2.84 -11.17
C GLY A 76 -7.12 -3.90 -11.74
N ILE A 77 -6.11 -4.30 -10.97
CA ILE A 77 -5.07 -5.28 -11.34
C ILE A 77 -5.28 -6.61 -10.61
N ASP A 78 -5.56 -6.56 -9.31
CA ASP A 78 -5.79 -7.74 -8.48
C ASP A 78 -6.70 -7.36 -7.30
N MET A 79 -7.46 -8.35 -6.83
CA MET A 79 -8.33 -8.19 -5.66
C MET A 79 -8.30 -9.49 -4.87
N LEU A 80 -7.94 -9.38 -3.60
CA LEU A 80 -7.86 -10.48 -2.66
C LEU A 80 -8.76 -10.19 -1.47
N THR A 81 -9.82 -10.95 -1.29
CA THR A 81 -10.66 -10.88 -0.09
C THR A 81 -10.00 -11.63 1.05
N PHE A 82 -9.88 -11.01 2.23
CA PHE A 82 -9.37 -11.70 3.40
C PHE A 82 -10.49 -12.50 4.08
N GLY A 83 -10.16 -13.69 4.58
CA GLY A 83 -11.10 -14.49 5.37
C GLY A 83 -11.34 -13.85 6.74
N ALA A 84 -12.58 -13.89 7.23
CA ALA A 84 -12.94 -13.37 8.55
C ALA A 84 -12.03 -13.96 9.65
N GLY A 85 -11.39 -13.08 10.44
CA GLY A 85 -10.62 -13.46 11.63
C GLY A 85 -9.11 -13.61 11.46
N THR A 86 -8.51 -13.08 10.39
CA THR A 86 -7.05 -13.18 10.17
C THR A 86 -6.31 -11.90 10.59
N TYR A 87 -5.60 -11.88 11.71
CA TYR A 87 -4.83 -10.69 12.15
C TYR A 87 -3.59 -10.37 11.28
N GLU A 88 -3.30 -11.17 10.25
CA GLU A 88 -2.11 -11.06 9.39
C GLU A 88 -2.33 -10.25 8.09
N TYR A 89 -3.42 -9.46 8.00
CA TYR A 89 -3.84 -8.76 6.78
C TYR A 89 -2.70 -8.00 6.07
N ALA A 90 -1.90 -7.24 6.83
CA ALA A 90 -0.79 -6.47 6.26
C ALA A 90 0.33 -7.37 5.73
N SER A 91 0.71 -8.44 6.44
CA SER A 91 1.73 -9.39 5.98
C SER A 91 1.32 -10.09 4.68
N VAL A 92 0.05 -10.50 4.58
CA VAL A 92 -0.51 -11.09 3.35
C VAL A 92 -0.52 -10.06 2.22
N ALA A 93 -0.86 -8.81 2.53
CA ALA A 93 -0.85 -7.73 1.55
C ALA A 93 0.55 -7.47 0.98
N PHE A 94 1.56 -7.29 1.85
CA PHE A 94 2.95 -7.13 1.42
C PHE A 94 3.43 -8.28 0.56
N LEU A 95 3.13 -9.53 0.94
CA LEU A 95 3.50 -10.71 0.15
C LEU A 95 2.80 -10.73 -1.21
N THR A 96 1.53 -10.33 -1.27
CA THR A 96 0.75 -10.29 -2.51
C THR A 96 1.29 -9.22 -3.45
N ILE A 97 1.57 -8.02 -2.95
CA ILE A 97 2.22 -6.95 -3.73
C ILE A 97 3.59 -7.41 -4.21
N VAL A 98 4.40 -8.02 -3.35
CA VAL A 98 5.71 -8.58 -3.74
C VAL A 98 5.55 -9.60 -4.86
N GLN A 99 4.59 -10.53 -4.76
CA GLN A 99 4.36 -11.53 -5.79
C GLN A 99 3.83 -10.93 -7.11
N LEU A 100 3.03 -9.87 -7.03
CA LEU A 100 2.55 -9.14 -8.20
C LEU A 100 3.70 -8.43 -8.90
N VAL A 101 4.52 -7.68 -8.17
CA VAL A 101 5.63 -6.90 -8.71
C VAL A 101 6.76 -7.81 -9.20
N LYS A 102 6.97 -8.94 -8.52
CA LYS A 102 7.99 -9.92 -8.88
C LYS A 102 7.73 -10.48 -10.27
N ASN A 103 8.66 -10.20 -11.18
CA ASN A 103 8.64 -10.62 -12.58
C ASN A 103 7.55 -9.96 -13.44
N THR A 104 6.96 -8.85 -13.00
CA THR A 104 6.12 -8.01 -13.86
C THR A 104 6.81 -6.68 -14.13
N TYR A 105 6.28 -5.92 -15.08
CA TYR A 105 6.81 -4.60 -15.42
C TYR A 105 6.63 -3.58 -14.27
N TRP A 106 5.75 -3.86 -13.30
CA TRP A 106 5.57 -3.06 -12.09
C TRP A 106 6.83 -2.90 -11.24
N ALA A 107 7.83 -3.77 -11.42
CA ALA A 107 9.16 -3.59 -10.82
C ALA A 107 9.83 -2.27 -11.23
N ASN A 108 9.36 -1.65 -12.33
CA ASN A 108 9.84 -0.36 -12.85
C ASN A 108 8.91 0.82 -12.53
N ALA A 109 7.87 0.62 -11.71
CA ALA A 109 6.99 1.71 -11.28
C ALA A 109 7.80 2.85 -10.64
N THR A 110 7.40 4.08 -10.93
CA THR A 110 8.00 5.30 -10.37
C THR A 110 7.30 5.71 -9.08
N ASP A 111 6.03 5.33 -8.94
CA ASP A 111 5.17 5.74 -7.84
C ASP A 111 4.50 4.52 -7.22
N LEU A 112 4.49 4.48 -5.89
CA LEU A 112 3.82 3.44 -5.11
C LEU A 112 3.00 4.11 -4.02
N LEU A 113 1.70 3.84 -4.03
CA LEU A 113 0.75 4.32 -3.07
C LEU A 113 0.22 3.13 -2.28
N ILE A 114 0.28 3.20 -0.94
CA ILE A 114 -0.25 2.14 -0.07
C ILE A 114 -1.18 2.77 0.97
N HIS A 115 -2.46 2.42 0.88
CA HIS A 115 -3.50 2.87 1.79
C HIS A 115 -3.85 1.74 2.75
N PHE A 116 -3.71 1.99 4.05
CA PHE A 116 -4.15 1.06 5.10
C PHE A 116 -5.43 1.61 5.73
N SER A 117 -6.55 0.92 5.56
CA SER A 117 -7.87 1.30 6.06
C SER A 117 -8.42 0.25 7.03
N GLU A 118 -8.77 0.66 8.25
CA GLU A 118 -9.47 -0.17 9.24
C GLU A 118 -8.74 -1.46 9.70
N ILE A 119 -7.42 -1.55 9.52
CA ILE A 119 -6.66 -2.74 9.90
C ILE A 119 -6.16 -2.64 11.34
N SER A 120 -5.98 -3.78 12.01
CA SER A 120 -5.12 -3.93 13.18
C SER A 120 -3.82 -4.57 12.72
N ILE A 121 -2.70 -3.88 12.93
CA ILE A 121 -1.39 -4.35 12.48
C ILE A 121 -0.61 -4.83 13.71
N GLU A 122 -0.15 -6.08 13.75
CA GLU A 122 0.82 -6.50 14.76
C GLU A 122 2.18 -5.83 14.52
N GLU A 123 2.99 -5.63 15.56
CA GLU A 123 4.28 -4.94 15.47
C GLU A 123 5.14 -5.44 14.29
N GLU A 124 5.21 -4.64 13.22
CA GLU A 124 5.73 -5.13 11.96
C GLU A 124 7.26 -5.17 11.93
N LYS A 125 7.77 -6.25 11.35
CA LYS A 125 9.19 -6.48 11.18
C LYS A 125 9.70 -5.75 9.92
N PRO A 126 10.86 -5.07 9.97
CA PRO A 126 11.53 -4.44 8.81
C PRO A 126 11.68 -5.34 7.58
N ALA A 127 11.63 -6.66 7.79
CA ALA A 127 11.72 -7.66 6.74
C ALA A 127 10.63 -7.53 5.66
N MET A 128 9.43 -7.05 5.98
CA MET A 128 8.34 -6.92 5.00
C MET A 128 8.58 -5.76 4.04
N TRP A 129 8.85 -4.57 4.58
CA TRP A 129 9.30 -3.42 3.81
C TRP A 129 10.54 -3.72 2.98
N LYS A 130 11.53 -4.42 3.55
CA LYS A 130 12.72 -4.86 2.82
C LYS A 130 12.34 -5.68 1.58
N LYS A 131 11.53 -6.74 1.75
CA LYS A 131 11.11 -7.62 0.64
C LYS A 131 10.38 -6.83 -0.44
N LEU A 132 9.51 -5.88 -0.05
CA LEU A 132 8.81 -5.02 -0.98
C LEU A 132 9.78 -4.13 -1.76
N PHE A 133 10.68 -3.43 -1.08
CA PHE A 133 11.64 -2.52 -1.70
C PHE A 133 12.67 -3.19 -2.59
N GLU A 134 12.98 -4.47 -2.34
CA GLU A 134 13.83 -5.25 -3.22
C GLU A 134 13.20 -5.49 -4.60
N MET A 135 11.87 -5.38 -4.73
CA MET A 135 11.17 -5.60 -6.00
C MET A 135 11.15 -4.37 -6.91
N PHE A 136 11.34 -3.16 -6.36
CA PHE A 136 11.30 -1.92 -7.15
C PHE A 136 12.71 -1.43 -7.51
N THR A 137 12.89 -1.08 -8.78
CA THR A 137 14.15 -0.55 -9.31
C THR A 137 14.08 0.94 -9.68
N GLY A 138 12.86 1.43 -9.96
CA GLY A 138 12.59 2.77 -10.49
C GLY A 138 11.97 3.75 -9.50
N LEU A 139 11.54 3.30 -8.32
CA LEU A 139 10.66 4.08 -7.44
C LEU A 139 11.28 5.43 -7.02
N THR A 140 10.59 6.51 -7.36
CA THR A 140 10.92 7.91 -7.03
C THR A 140 9.97 8.50 -5.99
N CYS A 141 8.73 8.05 -5.94
CA CYS A 141 7.72 8.48 -4.96
C CYS A 141 7.14 7.28 -4.20
N LEU A 142 7.02 7.43 -2.88
CA LEU A 142 6.30 6.51 -2.01
C LEU A 142 5.27 7.30 -1.21
N LYS A 143 3.99 6.97 -1.36
CA LYS A 143 2.89 7.55 -0.55
C LYS A 143 2.30 6.46 0.34
N ILE A 144 2.13 6.77 1.62
CA ILE A 144 1.57 5.83 2.60
C ILE A 144 0.49 6.56 3.41
N SER A 145 -0.72 5.99 3.44
CA SER A 145 -1.83 6.51 4.24
C SER A 145 -2.23 5.52 5.33
N LEU A 146 -2.33 5.99 6.57
CA LEU A 146 -2.55 5.13 7.76
C LEU A 146 -3.87 5.45 8.47
N HIS A 147 -4.98 4.88 8.02
CA HIS A 147 -6.29 4.98 8.67
C HIS A 147 -6.55 3.72 9.54
N VAL A 148 -5.71 3.53 10.57
CA VAL A 148 -5.59 2.26 11.32
C VAL A 148 -6.19 2.39 12.74
N ARG A 149 -7.09 1.46 13.13
CA ARG A 149 -7.77 1.47 14.44
C ARG A 149 -6.89 0.95 15.61
N ILE A 150 -5.96 0.01 15.36
CA ILE A 150 -5.11 -0.61 16.41
C ILE A 150 -3.68 -0.80 15.87
N MET A 151 -2.65 -0.34 16.59
CA MET A 151 -1.32 -0.05 16.02
C MET A 151 -0.18 -0.99 16.44
N GLY A 152 0.44 -1.58 15.43
CA GLY A 152 1.87 -1.88 15.35
C GLY A 152 2.62 -0.72 14.68
N ASN A 153 3.93 -0.60 14.91
CA ASN A 153 4.76 0.51 14.42
C ASN A 153 5.22 0.31 12.96
N LEU A 154 4.29 0.35 12.00
CA LEU A 154 4.57 0.18 10.57
C LEU A 154 5.68 1.12 10.07
N GLU A 155 5.64 2.38 10.50
CA GLU A 155 6.56 3.41 10.02
C GLU A 155 7.96 3.25 10.64
N LEU A 156 8.09 2.58 11.79
CA LEU A 156 9.41 2.21 12.33
C LEU A 156 10.09 1.19 11.41
N GLY A 157 9.35 0.15 10.98
CA GLY A 157 9.82 -0.85 10.05
C GLY A 157 10.24 -0.25 8.70
N LEU A 158 9.49 0.75 8.23
CA LEU A 158 9.77 1.51 7.02
C LEU A 158 11.14 2.22 7.09
N ALA A 159 11.36 3.04 8.12
CA ALA A 159 12.61 3.78 8.30
C ALA A 159 13.81 2.83 8.44
N GLN A 160 13.63 1.72 9.15
CA GLN A 160 14.67 0.70 9.30
C GLN A 160 15.00 0.05 7.94
N ALA A 161 14.00 -0.33 7.15
CA ALA A 161 14.20 -0.92 5.83
C ALA A 161 14.90 0.05 4.85
N LEU A 162 14.50 1.32 4.82
CA LEU A 162 15.14 2.35 4.00
C LEU A 162 16.62 2.59 4.37
N SER A 163 17.00 2.27 5.61
CA SER A 163 18.38 2.39 6.11
C SER A 163 19.27 1.19 5.78
N ILE A 164 18.71 0.09 5.25
CA ILE A 164 19.47 -1.14 4.99
C ILE A 164 20.44 -0.91 3.82
N PRO A 165 21.76 -1.06 4.04
CA PRO A 165 22.73 -0.99 2.94
C PRO A 165 22.56 -2.19 2.00
N LYS A 166 22.68 -1.93 0.71
CA LYS A 166 22.67 -2.95 -0.37
C LYS A 166 24.01 -2.90 -1.09
N LYS A 167 24.75 -4.01 -1.08
CA LYS A 167 25.93 -4.15 -1.93
C LYS A 167 25.49 -4.44 -3.37
N LEU A 168 26.02 -3.67 -4.31
CA LEU A 168 25.79 -3.86 -5.74
C LEU A 168 26.82 -4.82 -6.32
N MET A 169 26.56 -5.34 -7.52
CA MET A 169 27.43 -6.33 -8.18
C MET A 169 28.82 -5.77 -8.53
N ASP A 170 28.92 -4.47 -8.74
CA ASP A 170 30.16 -3.73 -8.99
C ASP A 170 30.98 -3.47 -7.70
N GLY A 171 30.53 -3.98 -6.55
CA GLY A 171 31.16 -3.80 -5.25
C GLY A 171 30.82 -2.47 -4.57
N THR A 172 30.05 -1.58 -5.20
CA THR A 172 29.63 -0.32 -4.59
C THR A 172 28.52 -0.54 -3.56
N SER A 173 28.41 0.36 -2.59
CA SER A 173 27.34 0.34 -1.60
C SER A 173 26.23 1.32 -1.97
N SER A 174 25.00 0.84 -2.00
CA SER A 174 23.80 1.65 -2.16
C SER A 174 22.80 1.37 -1.02
N PHE A 175 21.57 1.83 -1.16
CA PHE A 175 20.45 1.57 -0.25
C PHE A 175 19.28 0.95 -1.01
N LEU A 176 18.32 0.39 -0.28
CA LEU A 176 17.03 0.06 -0.87
C LEU A 176 16.33 1.35 -1.35
N LEU A 177 15.70 1.27 -2.53
CA LEU A 177 15.09 2.40 -3.23
C LEU A 177 16.05 3.60 -3.39
N PRO A 178 17.17 3.45 -4.14
CA PRO A 178 18.18 4.50 -4.25
C PRO A 178 17.69 5.75 -5.00
N LYS A 179 16.65 5.59 -5.84
CA LYS A 179 16.02 6.65 -6.61
C LYS A 179 14.87 7.36 -5.87
N LEU A 180 14.50 6.91 -4.66
CA LEU A 180 13.43 7.53 -3.90
C LEU A 180 13.81 8.99 -3.59
N ARG A 181 12.91 9.92 -3.97
CA ARG A 181 13.05 11.36 -3.78
C ARG A 181 11.95 11.94 -2.91
N ILE A 182 10.74 11.41 -3.03
CA ILE A 182 9.56 11.93 -2.35
C ILE A 182 9.01 10.83 -1.45
N LEU A 183 8.85 11.14 -0.17
CA LEU A 183 8.12 10.31 0.79
C LEU A 183 6.94 11.11 1.33
N HIS A 184 5.74 10.64 1.03
CA HIS A 184 4.50 11.23 1.52
C HIS A 184 3.88 10.28 2.54
N MET A 185 3.60 10.78 3.75
CA MET A 185 2.99 10.01 4.83
C MET A 185 1.76 10.74 5.36
N ARG A 186 0.61 10.08 5.30
CA ARG A 186 -0.67 10.58 5.83
C ARG A 186 -1.02 9.82 7.12
N ASN A 187 -1.46 10.56 8.14
CA ASN A 187 -1.83 10.04 9.47
C ASN A 187 -0.70 9.31 10.22
N ALA A 188 0.56 9.64 9.93
CA ALA A 188 1.71 9.01 10.60
C ALA A 188 1.89 9.55 12.03
N LYS A 189 2.14 8.65 12.99
CA LYS A 189 2.18 9.03 14.43
C LYS A 189 3.58 9.36 14.93
N PHE A 190 4.29 10.23 14.22
CA PHE A 190 5.66 10.67 14.54
C PHE A 190 5.84 11.19 15.98
N VAL A 191 4.83 11.86 16.54
CA VAL A 191 4.91 12.50 17.86
C VAL A 191 4.63 11.54 19.01
N LYS A 192 3.75 10.55 18.78
CA LYS A 192 3.39 9.57 19.82
C LYS A 192 4.62 8.72 20.21
N TYR A 193 5.58 8.58 19.30
CA TYR A 193 6.80 7.81 19.49
C TYR A 193 8.03 8.61 19.08
N SER A 194 8.58 9.44 19.97
CA SER A 194 9.81 10.23 19.72
C SER A 194 10.99 9.41 19.15
N ASN A 195 11.04 8.11 19.42
CA ASN A 195 12.03 7.19 18.85
C ASN A 195 11.85 6.97 17.33
N GLN A 196 10.62 7.00 16.83
CA GLN A 196 10.30 6.80 15.41
C GLN A 196 10.84 7.97 14.58
N ALA A 197 10.54 9.20 14.98
CA ALA A 197 11.03 10.39 14.29
C ALA A 197 12.57 10.49 14.28
N ARG A 198 13.23 10.13 15.39
CA ARG A 198 14.70 10.01 15.42
C ARG A 198 15.23 8.93 14.48
N THR A 199 14.49 7.82 14.32
CA THR A 199 14.87 6.74 13.41
C THR A 199 14.80 7.21 11.95
N PHE A 200 13.76 7.96 11.57
CA PHE A 200 13.69 8.61 10.25
C PHE A 200 14.83 9.63 10.07
N GLY A 201 15.10 10.48 11.06
CA GLY A 201 16.23 11.40 11.02
C GLY A 201 17.56 10.70 10.74
N ARG A 202 17.85 9.62 11.48
CA ARG A 202 19.05 8.78 11.25
C ARG A 202 19.04 8.14 9.86
N CYS A 203 17.91 7.61 9.42
CA CYS A 203 17.74 7.00 8.09
C CYS A 203 18.15 7.98 6.98
N PHE A 204 17.60 9.19 6.99
CA PHE A 204 17.90 10.17 5.94
C PHE A 204 19.31 10.75 6.06
N GLN A 205 19.83 10.88 7.29
CA GLN A 205 21.21 11.28 7.51
C GLN A 205 22.21 10.30 6.87
N VAL A 206 22.02 8.98 7.06
CA VAL A 206 22.93 7.98 6.46
C VAL A 206 22.79 7.91 4.94
N ARG A 207 21.61 8.22 4.40
CA ARG A 207 21.34 8.21 2.95
C ARG A 207 21.78 9.48 2.23
N LYS A 208 21.99 10.59 2.95
CA LYS A 208 22.16 11.96 2.39
C LYS A 208 23.13 12.08 1.21
N LYS A 209 24.22 11.31 1.18
CA LYS A 209 25.23 11.40 0.10
C LYS A 209 25.01 10.44 -1.07
N ILE A 210 24.24 9.37 -0.87
CA ILE A 210 24.17 8.24 -1.82
C ILE A 210 22.75 8.10 -2.40
N ALA A 211 21.73 8.25 -1.57
CA ALA A 211 20.32 8.09 -1.94
C ALA A 211 19.46 9.15 -1.22
N PRO A 212 19.72 10.45 -1.45
CA PRO A 212 19.05 11.53 -0.73
C PRO A 212 17.54 11.53 -1.00
N LEU A 213 16.79 11.76 0.07
CA LEU A 213 15.39 12.15 -0.02
C LEU A 213 15.35 13.68 -0.23
N GLN A 214 14.57 14.13 -1.20
CA GLN A 214 14.37 15.56 -1.48
C GLN A 214 13.21 16.10 -0.64
N GLU A 215 12.11 15.37 -0.59
CA GLU A 215 10.87 15.85 0.00
C GLU A 215 10.28 14.83 0.98
N LEU A 216 9.95 15.31 2.17
CA LEU A 216 9.13 14.61 3.14
C LEU A 216 7.85 15.41 3.39
N ILE A 217 6.72 14.87 2.94
CA ILE A 217 5.40 15.48 3.11
C ILE A 217 4.66 14.69 4.19
N LEU A 218 4.23 15.38 5.22
CA LEU A 218 3.49 14.82 6.35
C LEU A 218 2.10 15.44 6.37
N VAL A 219 1.08 14.64 6.06
CA VAL A 219 -0.33 15.07 6.08
C VAL A 219 -1.02 14.52 7.31
N ASN A 220 -1.78 15.37 8.02
CA ASN A 220 -2.56 14.99 9.20
C ASN A 220 -1.76 14.14 10.20
N SER A 221 -0.46 14.42 10.26
CA SER A 221 0.49 13.78 11.14
C SER A 221 0.65 14.69 12.34
N SER A 222 0.60 14.15 13.55
CA SER A 222 0.70 14.95 14.77
C SER A 222 1.84 15.96 14.68
N SER A 223 1.61 17.23 15.07
CA SER A 223 2.58 18.31 14.86
C SER A 223 3.95 17.99 15.46
N LEU A 224 5.00 17.99 14.63
CA LEU A 224 6.33 17.58 15.07
C LEU A 224 6.92 18.59 16.08
N SER A 225 7.63 18.09 17.09
CA SER A 225 8.40 18.98 17.95
C SER A 225 9.49 19.71 17.15
N ARG A 226 9.80 20.97 17.52
CA ARG A 226 10.86 21.77 16.87
C ARG A 226 12.20 21.04 16.76
N ALA A 227 12.55 20.24 17.77
CA ALA A 227 13.78 19.46 17.79
C ALA A 227 13.79 18.36 16.72
N ILE A 228 12.66 17.68 16.51
CA ILE A 228 12.51 16.65 15.47
C ILE A 228 12.55 17.29 14.09
N LEU A 229 11.81 18.39 13.88
CA LEU A 229 11.82 19.14 12.63
C LEU A 229 13.22 19.56 12.21
N ARG A 230 14.03 20.05 13.16
CA ARG A 230 15.41 20.41 12.91
C ARG A 230 16.24 19.22 12.40
N ILE A 231 16.12 18.06 13.06
CA ILE A 231 16.84 16.83 12.66
C ILE A 231 16.46 16.41 11.23
N LEU A 232 15.18 16.48 10.88
CA LEU A 232 14.71 16.13 9.52
C LEU A 232 15.24 17.13 8.48
N LYS A 233 15.12 18.43 8.74
CA LYS A 233 15.60 19.51 7.86
C LYS A 233 17.13 19.56 7.69
N GLU A 234 17.89 18.98 8.61
CA GLU A 234 19.34 18.81 8.44
C GLU A 234 19.69 17.76 7.36
N SER A 235 18.77 16.84 7.06
CA SER A 235 19.02 15.67 6.21
C SER A 235 18.18 15.64 4.93
N ILE A 236 17.10 16.41 4.87
CA ILE A 236 16.11 16.45 3.78
C ILE A 236 16.01 17.90 3.31
N GLU A 237 15.95 18.12 2.01
CA GLU A 237 15.89 19.46 1.42
C GLU A 237 14.59 20.19 1.79
N MET A 238 13.46 19.50 1.68
CA MET A 238 12.14 20.02 1.99
C MET A 238 11.39 19.08 2.95
N VAL A 239 10.86 19.67 4.02
CA VAL A 239 9.97 19.00 4.99
C VAL A 239 8.73 19.86 5.11
N GLU A 240 7.60 19.32 4.69
CA GLU A 240 6.30 19.98 4.69
C GLU A 240 5.33 19.25 5.62
N GLU A 241 4.72 20.00 6.54
CA GLU A 241 3.59 19.55 7.34
C GLU A 241 2.33 20.20 6.79
N ARG A 242 1.35 19.39 6.42
CA ARG A 242 0.04 19.82 5.92
C ARG A 242 -1.03 19.32 6.87
N ASP A 243 -1.85 20.25 7.35
CA ASP A 243 -3.15 19.92 7.89
C ASP A 243 -4.10 19.91 6.68
N GLU A 244 -4.58 18.74 6.27
CA GLU A 244 -5.64 18.71 5.25
C GLU A 244 -6.95 19.15 5.92
N ASP A 245 -7.56 20.20 5.37
CA ASP A 245 -8.95 20.53 5.61
C ASP A 245 -9.82 19.33 5.18
N PRO A 246 -10.90 18.99 5.92
CA PRO A 246 -11.66 17.74 5.78
C PRO A 246 -12.46 17.61 4.47
N THR A 247 -12.19 18.41 3.44
CA THR A 247 -12.88 18.37 2.15
C THR A 247 -12.51 17.17 1.25
N GLU A 248 -11.57 16.32 1.64
CA GLU A 248 -11.40 14.97 1.05
C GLU A 248 -12.20 13.89 1.81
N SER A 249 -13.33 14.28 2.42
CA SER A 249 -14.37 13.40 2.96
C SER A 249 -15.06 12.55 1.88
N GLU A 250 -14.71 12.70 0.60
CA GLU A 250 -15.30 11.93 -0.52
C GLU A 250 -15.06 10.41 -0.43
N ILE A 251 -14.11 9.93 0.40
CA ILE A 251 -13.95 8.48 0.67
C ILE A 251 -14.78 8.04 1.90
N GLU A 252 -15.14 8.95 2.81
CA GLU A 252 -16.04 8.66 3.94
C GLU A 252 -17.53 8.70 3.52
N ASP A 253 -17.88 9.44 2.47
CA ASP A 253 -19.27 9.55 1.96
C ASP A 253 -19.78 8.31 1.19
N LEU A 254 -18.91 7.35 0.85
CA LEU A 254 -19.33 6.08 0.25
C LEU A 254 -19.84 5.05 1.27
N GLU A 255 -19.57 5.26 2.57
CA GLU A 255 -20.11 4.40 3.63
C GLU A 255 -21.44 4.90 4.21
N SER A 256 -21.73 6.20 4.13
CA SER A 256 -23.02 6.77 4.56
C SER A 256 -24.16 6.45 3.58
N PHE A 257 -23.89 6.38 2.27
CA PHE A 257 -24.91 6.06 1.26
C PHE A 257 -25.40 4.59 1.28
N ASN A 258 -24.62 3.68 1.87
CA ASN A 258 -24.99 2.26 1.98
C ASN A 258 -25.72 1.91 3.28
N GLN A 259 -25.79 2.81 4.27
CA GLN A 259 -26.58 2.58 5.48
C GLN A 259 -28.01 3.13 5.35
N GLU A 260 -28.23 4.24 4.64
CA GLU A 260 -29.58 4.82 4.51
C GLU A 260 -30.49 4.06 3.54
N SER A 261 -29.94 3.26 2.61
CA SER A 261 -30.73 2.41 1.71
C SER A 261 -31.22 1.09 2.34
N SER A 262 -30.90 0.85 3.63
CA SER A 262 -31.26 -0.39 4.33
C SER A 262 -32.32 -0.22 5.43
N SER A 263 -32.85 1.00 5.62
CA SER A 263 -33.86 1.30 6.65
C SER A 263 -35.28 1.61 6.13
N GLU A 264 -35.54 1.46 4.83
CA GLU A 264 -36.90 1.59 4.26
C GLU A 264 -37.38 0.27 3.64
N SER A 265 -37.62 -0.75 4.47
CA SER A 265 -38.56 -1.82 4.12
C SER A 265 -39.00 -2.55 5.40
N ASP A 266 -39.77 -1.86 6.24
CA ASP A 266 -40.65 -2.50 7.23
C ASP A 266 -41.73 -1.48 7.62
N SER A 267 -42.73 -1.30 6.76
CA SER A 267 -44.03 -0.68 7.07
C SER A 267 -45.02 -1.00 5.95
N ASP A 268 -46.01 -1.81 6.32
CA ASP A 268 -47.29 -2.18 5.65
C ASP A 268 -47.38 -3.55 4.96
#